data_AF-A0A1H4HV68-F1
#
_entry.id   AF-A0A1H4HV68-F1
#
_cell.length_a   1.000
_cell.length_b   1.000
_cell.length_c   1.000
_cell.angle_alpha   90.00
_cell.angle_beta   90.00
_cell.angle_gamma   90.00
#
_symmetry.space_group_name_H-M   'P 1'
#
loop_
_entity.id
_entity.type
_entity.pdbx_description
1 polymer ?
#
loop_
_entity_poly.entity_id
_entity_poly.type
_entity_poly.pdbx_seq_one_letter_code
_entity_poly.pdbx_strand_id
1 'polypeptide(L)'
;MTSAQTDRATFAGVLAQLVRNRCASGADRTSRTGLQATIPVSERPAVRRGIEGLIDAGVLAVHGEDIGFTADGWQFLAYAQKTQGQKAVVERHHADPAALERVLGKIEQDERFEPYRDLDEVRTLPARLENYRSLRHDKRMPMGWLVVTTVLVIVAAVVTLFIRR
;
A
#
# COMPACT_ATOMS: atom_id res chain seq x y z
N MET A 1 -10.43 9.67 27.55
CA MET A 1 -11.20 8.43 27.31
C MET A 1 -10.63 7.81 26.05
N THR A 2 -9.91 6.70 26.17
CA THR A 2 -9.37 5.99 24.99
C THR A 2 -10.54 5.34 24.27
N SER A 3 -11.05 5.99 23.22
CA SER A 3 -12.11 5.47 22.37
C SER A 3 -11.71 4.10 21.85
N ALA A 4 -12.55 3.10 22.13
CA ALA A 4 -12.44 1.80 21.48
C ALA A 4 -12.42 2.04 19.96
N GLN A 5 -11.49 1.41 19.26
CA GLN A 5 -11.32 1.64 17.82
C GLN A 5 -12.62 1.28 17.10
N THR A 6 -13.25 2.28 16.49
CA THR A 6 -14.48 2.07 15.72
C THR A 6 -14.19 1.31 14.43
N ASP A 7 -15.22 0.67 13.89
CA ASP A 7 -15.11 -0.06 12.61
C ASP A 7 -14.66 0.89 11.48
N ARG A 8 -15.14 2.13 11.50
CA ARG A 8 -14.74 3.20 10.58
C ARG A 8 -13.25 3.55 10.72
N ALA A 9 -12.76 3.71 11.95
CA ALA A 9 -11.34 3.94 12.21
C ALA A 9 -10.46 2.74 11.79
N THR A 10 -10.97 1.51 11.95
CA THR A 10 -10.30 0.29 11.48
C THR A 10 -10.19 0.27 9.96
N PHE A 11 -11.31 0.53 9.26
CA PHE A 11 -11.35 0.59 7.80
C PHE A 11 -10.42 1.67 7.24
N ALA A 12 -10.46 2.88 7.80
CA ALA A 12 -9.56 3.97 7.44
C ALA A 12 -8.08 3.61 7.68
N GLY A 13 -7.78 2.91 8.78
CA GLY A 13 -6.43 2.40 9.07
C GLY A 13 -5.92 1.42 8.02
N VAL A 14 -6.78 0.51 7.54
CA VAL A 14 -6.45 -0.41 6.45
C VAL A 14 -6.13 0.33 5.15
N LEU A 15 -6.92 1.36 4.82
CA LEU A 15 -6.67 2.19 3.63
C LEU A 15 -5.37 3.00 3.74
N ALA A 16 -5.06 3.51 4.93
CA ALA A 16 -3.78 4.16 5.19
C ALA A 16 -2.62 3.17 4.98
N GLN A 17 -2.72 1.96 5.55
CA GLN A 17 -1.69 0.93 5.36
C GLN A 17 -1.51 0.56 3.88
N LEU A 18 -2.59 0.49 3.12
CA LEU A 18 -2.56 0.25 1.68
C LEU A 18 -1.77 1.34 0.93
N VAL A 19 -2.02 2.62 1.22
CA VAL A 19 -1.27 3.73 0.63
C VAL A 19 0.21 3.63 1.01
N ARG A 20 0.52 3.34 2.28
CA ARG A 20 1.90 3.16 2.75
C ARG A 20 2.62 2.04 2.00
N ASN A 21 1.98 0.88 1.82
CA ASN A 21 2.56 -0.25 1.10
C ASN A 21 2.80 0.06 -0.39
N ARG A 22 2.08 1.05 -0.94
CA ARG A 22 2.25 1.48 -2.33
C ARG A 22 3.31 2.54 -2.52
N CYS A 23 3.60 3.36 -1.50
CA CYS A 23 4.77 4.22 -1.51
C CYS A 23 6.02 3.35 -1.72
N ALA A 24 6.82 3.67 -2.74
CA ALA A 24 8.03 2.90 -3.05
C ALA A 24 8.99 2.94 -1.85
N SER A 25 9.83 1.92 -1.66
CA SER A 25 10.87 1.94 -0.61
C SER A 25 11.71 3.21 -0.75
N GLY A 26 11.55 4.15 0.19
CA GLY A 26 12.24 5.44 0.21
C GLY A 26 11.46 6.64 -0.35
N ALA A 27 10.27 6.44 -0.93
CA ALA A 27 9.36 7.50 -1.32
C ALA A 27 8.24 7.67 -0.28
N ASP A 28 7.85 8.90 0.01
CA ASP A 28 6.73 9.22 0.91
C ASP A 28 5.40 9.42 0.17
N ARG A 29 5.41 9.21 -1.16
CA ARG A 29 4.29 9.48 -2.05
C ARG A 29 4.04 8.31 -3.00
N THR A 30 2.81 8.23 -3.50
CA THR A 30 2.41 7.26 -4.50
C THR A 30 1.40 7.86 -5.48
N SER A 31 1.43 7.43 -6.74
CA SER A 31 0.48 7.86 -7.76
C SER A 31 -0.93 7.33 -7.46
N ARG A 32 -1.92 8.22 -7.52
CA ARG A 32 -3.32 7.86 -7.29
C ARG A 32 -3.83 6.89 -8.35
N THR A 33 -3.49 7.10 -9.61
CA THR A 33 -3.87 6.22 -10.73
C THR A 33 -3.15 4.88 -10.63
N GLY A 34 -1.87 4.90 -10.29
CA GLY A 34 -1.04 3.70 -10.08
C GLY A 34 -1.47 2.83 -8.91
N LEU A 35 -2.08 3.43 -7.88
CA LEU A 35 -2.71 2.72 -6.76
C LEU A 35 -4.03 2.06 -7.18
N GLN A 36 -4.90 2.79 -7.87
CA GLN A 36 -6.19 2.28 -8.35
C GLN A 36 -6.03 1.12 -9.35
N ALA A 37 -4.99 1.16 -10.19
CA ALA A 37 -4.69 0.11 -11.16
C ALA A 37 -4.31 -1.24 -10.52
N THR A 38 -3.87 -1.24 -9.25
CA THR A 38 -3.50 -2.45 -8.50
C THR A 38 -4.66 -3.09 -7.73
N ILE A 39 -5.81 -2.42 -7.66
CA ILE A 39 -6.96 -2.87 -6.89
C ILE A 39 -7.94 -3.64 -7.81
N PRO A 40 -8.51 -4.77 -7.37
CA PRO A 40 -9.58 -5.48 -8.08
C PRO A 40 -10.77 -4.57 -8.36
N VAL A 41 -11.40 -4.74 -9.53
CA VAL A 41 -12.48 -3.84 -10.00
C VAL A 41 -13.62 -3.73 -9.00
N SER A 42 -13.95 -4.83 -8.30
CA SER A 42 -15.00 -4.85 -7.26
C SER A 42 -14.70 -3.94 -6.06
N GLU A 43 -13.42 -3.76 -5.70
CA GLU A 43 -13.02 -2.99 -4.51
C GLU A 43 -12.69 -1.52 -4.86
N ARG A 44 -12.46 -1.20 -6.15
CA ARG A 44 -12.04 0.14 -6.59
C ARG A 44 -12.98 1.27 -6.13
N PRO A 45 -14.31 1.17 -6.24
CA PRO A 45 -15.20 2.26 -5.84
C PRO A 45 -15.11 2.58 -4.35
N ALA A 46 -15.01 1.54 -3.51
CA ALA A 46 -14.88 1.71 -2.06
C ALA A 46 -13.52 2.28 -1.68
N VAL A 47 -12.44 1.74 -2.25
CA VAL A 47 -11.09 2.25 -1.97
C VAL A 47 -10.91 3.68 -2.48
N ARG A 48 -11.45 4.01 -3.65
CA ARG A 48 -11.42 5.39 -4.16
C ARG A 48 -12.13 6.36 -3.23
N ARG A 49 -13.38 6.06 -2.83
CA ARG A 49 -14.13 6.90 -1.89
C ARG A 49 -13.42 7.05 -0.55
N GLY A 50 -12.88 5.96 -0.02
CA GLY A 50 -12.12 5.99 1.23
C GLY A 50 -10.82 6.79 1.14
N ILE A 51 -10.09 6.73 0.02
CA ILE A 51 -8.89 7.58 -0.19
C ILE A 51 -9.28 9.06 -0.27
N GLU A 52 -10.38 9.40 -0.97
CA GLU A 52 -10.92 10.76 -0.99
C GLU A 52 -11.30 11.21 0.43
N GLY A 53 -11.89 10.33 1.24
CA GLY A 53 -12.14 10.58 2.66
C GLY A 53 -10.88 10.82 3.48
N LEU A 54 -9.80 10.05 3.25
CA LEU A 54 -8.53 10.26 3.94
C LEU A 54 -7.88 11.60 3.58
N ILE A 55 -8.09 12.09 2.36
CA ILE A 55 -7.64 13.42 1.94
C ILE A 55 -8.43 14.49 2.68
N ASP A 56 -9.76 14.41 2.71
CA ASP A 56 -10.62 15.39 3.37
C ASP A 56 -10.44 15.40 4.90
N ALA A 57 -10.17 14.22 5.49
CA ALA A 57 -9.82 14.09 6.89
C ALA A 57 -8.47 14.76 7.23
N GLY A 58 -7.62 15.00 6.24
CA GLY A 58 -6.27 15.56 6.39
C GLY A 58 -5.20 14.52 6.68
N VAL A 59 -5.50 13.22 6.51
CA VAL A 59 -4.53 12.12 6.64
C VAL A 59 -3.59 12.10 5.43
N LEU A 60 -4.13 12.37 4.25
CA LEU A 60 -3.37 12.40 3.00
C LEU A 60 -3.39 13.80 2.38
N ALA A 61 -2.29 14.19 1.74
CA ALA A 61 -2.20 15.38 0.92
C ALA A 61 -2.01 15.00 -0.55
N VAL A 62 -2.63 15.79 -1.43
CA VAL A 62 -2.48 15.67 -2.89
C VAL A 62 -1.32 16.56 -3.35
N HIS A 63 -0.42 15.99 -4.14
CA HIS A 63 0.72 16.67 -4.76
C HIS A 63 0.71 16.38 -6.26
N GLY A 64 -0.03 17.18 -7.03
CA GLY A 64 -0.24 16.90 -8.45
C GLY A 64 -1.08 15.63 -8.64
N GLU A 65 -0.52 14.61 -9.29
CA GLU A 65 -1.17 13.29 -9.45
C GLU A 65 -0.92 12.34 -8.26
N ASP A 66 0.05 12.68 -7.42
CA ASP A 66 0.48 11.84 -6.31
C ASP A 66 -0.27 12.18 -5.01
N ILE A 67 -0.31 11.20 -4.12
CA ILE A 67 -0.80 11.34 -2.75
C ILE A 67 0.30 10.91 -1.77
N GLY A 68 0.38 11.58 -0.63
CA GLY A 68 1.32 11.24 0.45
C GLY A 68 0.73 11.55 1.82
N PHE A 69 1.37 11.04 2.87
CA PHE A 69 0.94 11.28 4.25
C PHE A 69 1.28 12.69 4.72
N THR A 70 0.36 13.31 5.46
CA THR A 70 0.62 14.52 6.24
C THR A 70 1.27 14.16 7.58
N ALA A 71 1.70 15.16 8.36
CA ALA A 71 2.17 14.93 9.73
C ALA A 71 1.11 14.22 10.59
N ASP A 72 -0.15 14.67 10.52
CA ASP A 72 -1.28 14.06 11.23
C ASP A 72 -1.59 12.67 10.69
N GLY A 73 -1.46 12.47 9.38
CA GLY A 73 -1.66 11.18 8.75
C GLY A 73 -0.65 10.11 9.16
N TRP A 74 0.61 10.50 9.37
CA TRP A 74 1.62 9.60 9.93
C TRP A 74 1.29 9.20 11.37
N GLN A 75 0.77 10.12 12.18
CA GLN A 75 0.33 9.82 13.54
C GLN A 75 -0.87 8.86 13.53
N PHE A 76 -1.85 9.11 12.66
CA PHE A 76 -2.98 8.20 12.46
C PHE A 76 -2.54 6.80 12.03
N LEU A 77 -1.60 6.69 11.09
CA LEU A 77 -1.06 5.40 10.65
C LEU A 77 -0.36 4.66 11.80
N ALA A 78 0.44 5.36 12.61
CA ALA A 78 1.09 4.77 13.78
C ALA A 78 0.07 4.28 14.83
N TYR A 79 -0.99 5.07 15.06
CA TYR A 79 -2.12 4.66 15.91
C TYR A 79 -2.77 3.38 15.37
N ALA A 80 -3.13 3.35 14.09
CA ALA A 80 -3.79 2.20 13.46
C ALA A 80 -2.92 0.93 13.49
N GLN A 81 -1.61 1.04 13.28
CA GLN A 81 -0.69 -0.09 13.40
C GLN A 81 -0.62 -0.62 14.82
N LYS A 82 -0.54 0.28 15.81
CA LYS A 82 -0.48 -0.09 17.23
C LYS A 82 -1.74 -0.81 17.68
N THR A 83 -2.91 -0.34 17.27
CA THR A 83 -4.18 -1.01 17.64
C THR A 83 -4.36 -2.36 16.97
N GLN A 84 -3.77 -2.55 15.77
CA GLN A 84 -3.73 -3.84 15.06
C GLN A 84 -2.63 -4.79 15.58
N GLY A 85 -1.89 -4.42 16.63
CA GLY A 85 -0.79 -5.23 17.18
C GLY A 85 0.42 -5.33 16.24
N GLN A 86 0.50 -4.49 15.21
CA GLN A 86 1.66 -4.42 14.32
C GLN A 86 2.76 -3.55 14.95
N LYS A 87 4.01 -3.94 14.72
CA LYS A 87 5.16 -3.13 15.17
C LYS A 87 5.14 -1.82 14.38
N ALA A 88 4.93 -0.69 15.07
CA ALA A 88 4.88 0.62 14.45
C ALA A 88 6.19 0.86 13.66
N VAL A 89 6.08 0.93 12.33
CA VAL A 89 7.26 1.10 11.46
C VAL A 89 7.72 2.57 11.45
N VAL A 90 6.93 3.48 12.02
CA VAL A 90 7.08 4.92 11.87
C VAL A 90 7.07 5.63 13.24
N GLU A 91 8.21 5.61 13.94
CA GLU A 91 8.48 6.46 15.12
C GLU A 91 9.20 7.77 14.71
N ARG A 92 8.69 8.50 13.72
CA ARG A 92 9.38 9.72 13.21
C ARG A 92 8.64 11.02 13.44
N HIS A 93 7.41 11.01 13.94
CA HIS A 93 6.61 12.23 14.11
C HIS A 93 6.24 12.46 15.56
N HIS A 94 6.35 13.72 16.00
CA HIS A 94 5.97 14.15 17.33
C HIS A 94 4.48 13.84 17.53
N ALA A 95 4.14 13.05 18.56
CA ALA A 95 2.76 12.70 18.84
C ALA A 95 2.01 13.93 19.37
N ASP A 96 1.02 14.40 18.62
CA ASP A 96 0.04 15.40 19.08
C ASP A 96 -1.32 14.69 19.27
N PRO A 97 -1.68 14.34 20.52
CA PRO A 97 -2.94 13.67 20.81
C PRO A 97 -4.16 14.45 20.30
N ALA A 98 -4.13 15.78 20.32
CA ALA A 98 -5.25 16.62 19.90
C ALA A 98 -5.41 16.65 18.37
N ALA A 99 -4.31 16.55 17.62
CA ALA A 99 -4.37 16.34 16.17
C ALA A 99 -4.96 14.97 15.83
N LEU A 100 -4.52 13.91 16.51
CA LEU A 100 -5.05 12.57 16.31
C LEU A 100 -6.55 12.47 16.62
N GLU A 101 -7.02 13.05 17.73
CA GLU A 101 -8.45 13.07 18.08
C GLU A 101 -9.29 13.80 17.03
N ARG A 102 -8.80 14.91 16.46
CA ARG A 102 -9.49 15.60 15.36
C ARG A 102 -9.61 14.73 14.11
N VAL A 103 -8.55 14.02 13.75
CA VAL A 103 -8.56 13.09 12.62
C VAL A 103 -9.55 11.95 12.86
N LEU A 104 -9.51 11.33 14.05
CA LEU A 104 -10.44 10.26 14.42
C LEU A 104 -11.89 10.74 14.38
N GLY A 105 -12.18 11.93 14.93
CA GLY A 105 -13.53 12.50 14.89
C GLY A 105 -14.06 12.73 13.47
N LYS A 106 -13.20 13.20 12.55
CA LYS A 106 -13.58 13.34 11.13
C LYS A 106 -13.85 11.97 10.48
N ILE A 107 -13.02 10.97 10.77
CA ILE A 107 -13.19 9.62 10.24
C ILE A 107 -14.47 8.96 10.77
N GLU A 108 -14.78 9.15 12.05
CA GLU A 108 -15.98 8.59 12.66
C GLU A 108 -17.27 9.18 12.08
N GLN A 109 -17.25 10.45 11.68
CA GLN A 109 -18.42 11.15 11.12
C GLN A 109 -18.60 10.92 9.61
N ASP A 110 -17.58 10.43 8.91
CA ASP A 110 -17.61 10.29 7.46
C ASP A 110 -18.11 8.89 7.04
N GLU A 111 -19.28 8.88 6.39
CA GLU A 111 -19.95 7.68 5.87
C GLU A 111 -19.11 6.92 4.83
N ARG A 112 -18.12 7.56 4.19
CA ARG A 112 -17.22 6.89 3.24
C ARG A 112 -16.32 5.86 3.92
N PHE A 113 -16.18 5.91 5.24
CA PHE A 113 -15.44 4.91 6.02
C PHE A 113 -16.32 3.80 6.56
N GLU A 114 -17.61 3.78 6.25
CA GLU A 114 -18.46 2.65 6.60
C GLU A 114 -17.98 1.38 5.89
N PRO A 115 -17.64 0.31 6.64
CA PRO A 115 -17.17 -0.93 6.03
C PRO A 115 -18.25 -1.49 5.10
N TYR A 116 -17.90 -1.66 3.82
CA TYR A 116 -18.81 -2.24 2.82
C TYR A 116 -18.86 -3.78 2.88
N ARG A 117 -18.03 -4.38 3.74
CA ARG A 117 -17.90 -5.81 4.02
C ARG A 117 -17.46 -6.03 5.46
N ASP A 118 -17.48 -7.28 5.88
CA ASP A 118 -16.93 -7.71 7.16
C ASP A 118 -15.49 -7.20 7.35
N LEU A 119 -15.21 -6.68 8.55
CA LEU A 119 -13.92 -6.10 8.89
C LEU A 119 -12.77 -7.10 8.75
N ASP A 120 -13.01 -8.39 8.97
CA ASP A 120 -11.97 -9.40 8.83
C ASP A 120 -11.55 -9.57 7.36
N GLU A 121 -12.49 -9.50 6.42
CA GLU A 121 -12.16 -9.46 5.01
C GLU A 121 -11.40 -8.17 4.62
N VAL A 122 -11.84 -7.03 5.15
CA VAL A 122 -11.20 -5.73 4.92
C VAL A 122 -9.75 -5.75 5.42
N ARG A 123 -9.51 -6.24 6.64
CA ARG A 123 -8.17 -6.32 7.25
C ARG A 123 -7.19 -7.12 6.41
N THR A 124 -7.67 -8.09 5.65
CA THR A 124 -6.83 -8.89 4.73
C THR A 124 -6.57 -8.20 3.38
N LEU A 125 -7.24 -7.09 3.06
CA LEU A 125 -7.07 -6.39 1.78
C LEU A 125 -5.61 -6.03 1.46
N PRO A 126 -4.80 -5.47 2.37
CA PRO A 126 -3.41 -5.15 2.07
C PRO A 126 -2.61 -6.41 1.69
N ALA A 127 -2.76 -7.50 2.43
CA ALA A 127 -2.09 -8.77 2.16
C ALA A 127 -2.58 -9.43 0.86
N ARG A 128 -3.89 -9.39 0.59
CA ARG A 128 -4.47 -9.89 -0.66
C ARG A 128 -3.92 -9.12 -1.86
N LEU A 129 -3.81 -7.81 -1.76
CA LEU A 129 -3.28 -6.96 -2.84
C LEU A 129 -1.78 -7.15 -3.04
N GLU A 130 -1.03 -7.42 -1.97
CA GLU A 130 0.37 -7.82 -2.06
C GLU A 130 0.54 -9.16 -2.79
N ASN A 131 -0.34 -10.14 -2.53
CA ASN A 131 -0.36 -11.42 -3.27
C ASN A 131 -0.76 -11.25 -4.75
N TYR A 132 -1.73 -10.39 -5.08
CA TYR A 132 -2.03 -10.08 -6.48
C TYR A 132 -0.86 -9.39 -7.18
N ARG A 133 -0.07 -8.60 -6.44
CA ARG A 133 1.12 -7.93 -6.97
C ARG A 133 2.26 -8.92 -7.23
N SER A 134 2.55 -9.84 -6.31
CA SER A 134 3.61 -10.84 -6.52
C SER A 134 3.34 -11.69 -7.77
N LEU A 135 2.09 -12.15 -7.94
CA LEU A 135 1.64 -12.87 -9.13
C LEU A 135 1.81 -12.06 -10.44
N ARG A 136 1.68 -10.74 -10.39
CA ARG A 136 1.87 -9.86 -11.58
C ARG A 136 3.34 -9.53 -11.84
N HIS A 137 4.17 -9.53 -10.81
CA HIS A 137 5.62 -9.31 -10.92
C HIS A 137 6.34 -10.55 -11.47
N ASP A 138 5.90 -11.75 -11.10
CA ASP A 138 6.43 -13.02 -11.64
C ASP A 138 6.24 -13.18 -13.15
N LYS A 139 5.31 -12.44 -13.76
CA LYS A 139 5.07 -12.50 -15.20
C LYS A 139 6.10 -11.73 -16.04
N ARG A 140 7.02 -10.99 -15.42
CA ARG A 140 8.21 -10.46 -16.11
C ARG A 140 9.32 -11.49 -15.98
N MET A 141 9.30 -12.52 -16.82
CA MET A 141 10.50 -13.33 -17.06
C MET A 141 11.66 -12.37 -17.35
N PRO A 142 12.76 -12.40 -16.57
CA PRO A 142 13.90 -11.56 -16.86
C PRO A 142 14.45 -12.01 -18.20
N MET A 143 14.30 -11.17 -19.22
CA MET A 143 14.83 -11.36 -20.58
C MET A 143 16.31 -11.79 -20.57
N GLY A 144 17.05 -11.46 -19.51
CA GLY A 144 18.43 -11.89 -19.28
C GLY A 144 18.63 -13.41 -19.21
N TRP A 145 17.64 -14.22 -18.80
CA TRP A 145 17.84 -15.67 -18.69
C TRP A 145 17.87 -16.36 -20.07
N LEU A 146 17.13 -15.84 -21.06
CA LEU A 146 17.21 -16.31 -22.44
C LEU A 146 18.55 -15.95 -23.10
N VAL A 147 19.14 -14.80 -22.77
CA VAL A 147 20.45 -14.41 -23.30
C VAL A 147 21.55 -15.33 -22.76
N VAL A 148 21.51 -15.67 -21.47
CA VAL A 148 22.50 -16.54 -20.83
C VAL A 148 22.48 -17.95 -21.43
N THR A 149 21.31 -18.54 -21.67
CA THR A 149 21.23 -19.87 -22.28
C THR A 149 21.72 -19.87 -23.73
N THR A 150 21.41 -18.82 -24.49
CA THR A 150 21.83 -18.73 -25.90
C THR A 150 23.34 -18.57 -26.04
N VAL A 151 23.98 -17.75 -25.19
CA VAL A 151 25.44 -17.57 -25.20
C VAL A 151 26.17 -18.86 -24.81
N LEU A 152 25.65 -19.61 -23.85
CA LEU A 152 26.28 -20.84 -23.37
C LEU A 152 26.29 -21.95 -24.43
N VAL A 153 25.24 -22.06 -25.24
CA VAL A 153 25.18 -22.99 -26.38
C VAL A 153 26.20 -22.61 -27.46
N ILE A 154 26.36 -21.33 -27.77
CA ILE A 154 27.31 -20.85 -28.78
C ILE A 154 28.76 -21.12 -28.33
N VAL A 155 29.09 -20.83 -27.07
CA VAL A 155 30.44 -21.09 -26.53
C VAL A 155 30.76 -22.58 -26.55
N ALA A 156 29.82 -23.44 -26.16
CA ALA A 156 30.01 -24.89 -26.21
C ALA A 156 30.24 -25.39 -27.64
N ALA A 157 29.49 -24.88 -28.63
CA ALA A 157 29.67 -25.23 -30.03
C ALA A 157 31.04 -24.81 -30.56
N VAL A 158 31.51 -23.61 -30.24
CA VAL A 158 32.83 -23.09 -30.67
C VAL A 158 33.98 -23.90 -30.05
N VAL A 159 33.91 -24.22 -28.75
CA VAL A 159 34.94 -25.02 -28.07
C VAL A 159 34.99 -26.44 -28.65
N THR A 160 33.84 -27.06 -28.90
CA THR A 160 33.78 -28.41 -29.49
C THR A 160 34.37 -28.43 -30.90
N LEU A 161 34.18 -27.35 -31.68
CA LEU A 161 34.69 -27.24 -33.05
C LEU A 161 36.20 -26.98 -33.08
N PHE A 162 36.75 -26.31 -32.06
CA PHE A 162 38.19 -26.04 -31.93
C PHE A 162 38.99 -27.25 -31.44
N ILE A 163 38.40 -28.10 -30.58
CA ILE A 163 39.06 -29.32 -30.08
C ILE A 163 39.10 -30.44 -31.14
N ARG A 164 38.17 -30.42 -32.11
CA ARG A 164 38.04 -31.46 -33.14
C ARG A 164 38.89 -31.22 -34.39
N ARG A 165 39.65 -30.13 -34.44
CA ARG A 165 40.46 -29.70 -35.60
C ARG A 165 41.95 -29.84 -35.28
#